data_AF-N6U772-F1
#
_entry.id   AF-N6U772-F1
#
_cell.length_a   1.000
_cell.length_b   1.000
_cell.length_c   1.000
_cell.angle_alpha   90.00
_cell.angle_beta   90.00
_cell.angle_gamma   90.00
#
_symmetry.space_group_name_H-M   'P 1'
#
loop_
_entity.id
_entity.type
_entity.pdbx_description
1 polymer ?
#
loop_
_entity_poly.entity_id
_entity_poly.type
_entity_poly.pdbx_seq_one_letter_code
_entity_poly.pdbx_strand_id
1 'polypeptide(L)'
;MPWIKAFSVLLLFISTIKCIPSMATSPEGVANGYWISARRFTGNSIVWFNSGKPLIYTNFADGQPDNAGNDEECVEFFMPLEKSYKWNDINCGHKAGYICQVRNECY
;
A
#
# COMPACT_ATOMS: atom_id res chain seq x y z
N MET A 1 18.10 25.88 -46.43
CA MET A 1 18.12 24.41 -46.55
C MET A 1 19.56 23.99 -46.76
N PRO A 2 20.13 22.95 -46.11
CA PRO A 2 19.56 21.80 -45.38
C PRO A 2 19.83 21.87 -43.85
N TRP A 3 18.93 21.46 -42.95
CA TRP A 3 18.52 20.09 -42.51
C TRP A 3 19.54 19.34 -41.62
N ILE A 4 19.11 19.12 -40.37
CA ILE A 4 19.45 18.05 -39.40
C ILE A 4 20.85 18.06 -38.77
N LYS A 5 20.90 18.46 -37.49
CA LYS A 5 21.43 17.63 -36.38
C LYS A 5 20.62 17.89 -35.10
N ALA A 6 19.40 17.35 -35.07
CA ALA A 6 18.73 17.02 -33.81
C ALA A 6 19.22 15.65 -33.33
N PHE A 7 18.96 15.32 -32.06
CA PHE A 7 19.27 14.08 -31.35
C PHE A 7 20.59 14.01 -30.58
N SER A 8 20.80 15.02 -29.72
CA SER A 8 21.49 14.82 -28.43
C SER A 8 20.46 14.77 -27.29
N VAL A 9 19.50 13.82 -27.29
CA VAL A 9 18.61 13.55 -26.12
C VAL A 9 18.14 12.06 -26.03
N LEU A 10 18.63 11.14 -26.87
CA LEU A 10 18.13 9.75 -26.86
C LEU A 10 19.17 8.71 -26.40
N LEU A 11 19.98 9.09 -25.42
CA LEU A 11 20.69 8.16 -24.55
C LEU A 11 20.35 8.59 -23.12
N LEU A 12 19.62 7.73 -22.39
CA LEU A 12 19.42 7.70 -20.91
C LEU A 12 17.97 7.72 -20.37
N PHE A 13 16.91 7.79 -21.18
CA PHE A 13 15.52 7.70 -20.65
C PHE A 13 14.80 6.36 -20.82
N ILE A 14 15.47 5.29 -21.30
CA ILE A 14 14.84 3.97 -21.50
C ILE A 14 15.55 2.87 -20.68
N SER A 15 16.25 3.20 -19.58
CA SER A 15 16.90 2.19 -18.72
C SER A 15 16.29 2.05 -17.31
N THR A 16 15.16 2.70 -17.02
CA THR A 16 14.50 2.56 -15.71
C THR A 16 12.98 2.47 -15.76
N ILE A 17 12.40 1.74 -16.73
CA ILE A 17 11.10 1.11 -16.46
C ILE A 17 11.37 -0.07 -15.50
N LYS A 18 11.70 0.28 -14.25
CA LYS A 18 11.77 -0.66 -13.12
C LYS A 18 10.34 -0.83 -12.65
N CYS A 19 9.62 -1.79 -13.24
CA CYS A 19 8.46 -2.46 -12.67
C CYS A 19 7.59 -1.60 -11.74
N ILE A 20 6.60 -0.87 -12.26
CA ILE A 20 5.56 -0.33 -11.38
C ILE A 20 4.75 -1.52 -10.87
N PRO A 21 4.71 -1.85 -9.57
CA PRO A 21 3.83 -2.91 -9.08
C PRO A 21 2.37 -2.51 -9.30
N SER A 22 1.56 -3.40 -9.86
CA SER A 22 0.11 -3.20 -9.93
C SER A 22 -0.54 -3.66 -8.62
N MET A 23 -1.64 -3.00 -8.24
CA MET A 23 -2.45 -3.36 -7.08
C MET A 23 -3.72 -4.06 -7.56
N ALA A 24 -4.05 -5.20 -6.97
CA ALA A 24 -5.32 -5.91 -7.20
C ALA A 24 -6.15 -5.91 -5.92
N THR A 25 -7.46 -5.68 -6.03
CA THR A 25 -8.42 -5.65 -4.93
C THR A 25 -9.42 -6.79 -5.03
N SER A 26 -9.85 -7.35 -3.90
CA SER A 26 -10.97 -8.30 -3.87
C SER A 26 -12.34 -7.59 -3.97
N PRO A 27 -13.37 -8.18 -4.60
CA PRO A 27 -14.71 -7.56 -4.72
C PRO A 27 -15.38 -7.21 -3.38
N GLU A 28 -15.05 -7.93 -2.32
CA GLU A 28 -15.63 -7.83 -0.97
C GLU A 28 -15.32 -6.50 -0.25
N GLY A 29 -14.29 -5.76 -0.67
CA GLY A 29 -13.75 -4.63 0.11
C GLY A 29 -14.48 -3.29 -0.04
N VAL A 30 -15.50 -3.21 -0.91
CA VAL A 30 -16.23 -1.96 -1.16
C VAL A 30 -17.08 -1.53 0.04
N ALA A 31 -17.54 -2.47 0.88
CA ALA A 31 -18.39 -2.16 2.03
C ALA A 31 -17.61 -1.98 3.35
N ASN A 32 -16.52 -2.74 3.55
CA ASN A 32 -15.87 -2.89 4.86
C ASN A 32 -14.38 -2.51 4.87
N GLY A 33 -13.84 -1.97 3.78
CA GLY A 33 -12.40 -1.67 3.66
C GLY A 33 -11.59 -2.84 3.10
N TYR A 34 -10.28 -2.63 3.02
CA TYR A 34 -9.33 -3.60 2.47
C TYR A 34 -8.15 -3.83 3.39
N TRP A 35 -7.86 -5.07 3.74
CA TRP A 35 -6.62 -5.47 4.37
C TRP A 35 -5.42 -5.02 3.56
N ILE A 36 -4.46 -4.39 4.25
CA ILE A 36 -3.11 -4.19 3.75
C ILE A 36 -2.16 -5.16 4.44
N SER A 37 -1.03 -5.43 3.82
CA SER A 37 -0.05 -6.40 4.34
C SER A 37 0.76 -5.84 5.54
N ALA A 38 0.15 -5.11 6.47
CA ALA A 38 0.78 -4.57 7.67
C ALA A 38 0.12 -5.13 8.94
N ARG A 39 0.92 -5.36 9.97
CA ARG A 39 0.47 -5.90 11.26
C ARG A 39 1.23 -5.32 12.43
N ARG A 40 0.62 -5.37 13.60
CA ARG A 40 1.29 -5.12 14.89
C ARG A 40 2.37 -6.18 15.15
N PHE A 41 3.43 -5.74 15.79
CA PHE A 41 4.59 -6.53 16.16
C PHE A 41 5.06 -6.17 17.57
N THR A 42 6.07 -6.86 18.09
CA THR A 42 6.58 -6.66 19.46
C THR A 42 6.91 -5.20 19.73
N GLY A 43 6.57 -4.73 20.94
CA GLY A 43 6.80 -3.34 21.35
C GLY A 43 5.83 -2.34 20.70
N ASN A 44 4.65 -2.78 20.29
CA ASN A 44 3.59 -1.94 19.71
C ASN A 44 3.95 -1.28 18.36
N SER A 45 4.98 -1.80 17.69
CA SER A 45 5.39 -1.35 16.35
C SER A 45 4.52 -2.01 15.27
N ILE A 46 4.42 -1.38 14.09
CA ILE A 46 3.75 -1.96 12.92
C ILE A 46 4.80 -2.26 11.86
N VAL A 47 4.71 -3.45 11.27
CA VAL A 47 5.65 -3.95 10.26
C VAL A 47 4.89 -4.53 9.06
N TRP A 48 5.56 -4.58 7.91
CA TRP A 48 5.06 -5.33 6.76
C TRP A 48 5.04 -6.83 7.08
N PHE A 49 3.88 -7.46 6.97
CA PHE A 49 3.65 -8.87 7.27
C PHE A 49 4.62 -9.81 6.54
N ASN A 50 4.89 -9.55 5.26
CA ASN A 50 5.71 -10.42 4.41
C ASN A 50 7.22 -10.34 4.69
N SER A 51 7.71 -9.22 5.22
CA SER A 51 9.15 -8.94 5.32
C SER A 51 9.62 -8.62 6.73
N GLY A 52 8.70 -8.35 7.67
CA GLY A 52 9.01 -7.89 9.02
C GLY A 52 9.66 -6.50 9.06
N LYS A 53 9.78 -5.82 7.91
CA LYS A 53 10.40 -4.51 7.85
C LYS A 53 9.46 -3.44 8.42
N PRO A 54 9.99 -2.41 9.11
CA PRO A 54 9.19 -1.30 9.58
C PRO A 54 8.54 -0.57 8.40
N LEU A 55 7.38 0.03 8.64
CA LEU A 55 6.75 0.90 7.67
C LEU A 55 7.57 2.19 7.54
N ILE A 56 7.96 2.53 6.31
CA ILE A 56 8.66 3.79 5.98
C ILE A 56 7.69 4.90 5.57
N TYR A 57 6.45 4.53 5.28
CA TYR A 57 5.35 5.42 4.93
C TYR A 57 4.10 4.94 5.65
N THR A 58 3.34 5.87 6.20
CA THR A 58 2.10 5.60 6.92
C THR A 58 1.03 6.61 6.51
N ASN A 59 -0.22 6.14 6.40
CA ASN A 59 -1.37 7.00 6.13
C ASN A 59 -2.53 6.71 7.08
N PHE A 60 -2.23 6.47 8.36
CA PHE A 60 -3.24 6.27 9.39
C PHE A 60 -4.20 7.46 9.51
N ALA A 61 -5.43 7.17 9.90
CA ALA A 61 -6.41 8.18 10.26
C ALA A 61 -5.98 8.92 11.54
N ASP A 62 -6.58 10.08 11.79
CA ASP A 62 -6.32 10.81 13.02
C ASP A 62 -6.72 9.96 14.24
N GLY A 63 -5.81 9.82 15.20
CA GLY A 63 -5.96 8.95 16.36
C GLY A 63 -5.46 7.52 16.17
N GLN A 64 -5.14 7.11 14.94
CA GLN A 64 -4.66 5.76 14.63
C GLN A 64 -3.13 5.72 14.42
N PRO A 65 -2.45 4.60 14.72
CA PRO A 65 -3.01 3.37 15.28
C PRO A 65 -3.23 3.43 16.81
N ASP A 66 -4.39 3.02 17.32
CA ASP A 66 -4.74 3.13 18.75
C ASP A 66 -4.77 1.81 19.53
N ASN A 67 -4.70 0.65 18.85
CA ASN A 67 -4.79 -0.66 19.48
C ASN A 67 -6.01 -0.81 20.41
N ALA A 68 -7.19 -0.42 19.95
CA ALA A 68 -8.39 -0.38 20.77
C ALA A 68 -8.66 -1.76 21.41
N GLY A 69 -8.93 -1.75 22.73
CA GLY A 69 -9.15 -2.99 23.49
C GLY A 69 -7.93 -3.91 23.61
N ASN A 70 -6.75 -3.49 23.15
CA ASN A 70 -5.55 -4.32 22.97
C ASN A 70 -5.74 -5.52 22.04
N ASP A 71 -6.60 -5.38 21.02
CA ASP A 71 -7.01 -6.49 20.14
C ASP A 71 -7.02 -6.07 18.66
N GLU A 72 -6.19 -5.11 18.27
CA GLU A 72 -6.11 -4.58 16.89
C GLU A 72 -4.71 -4.77 16.32
N GLU A 73 -4.49 -5.99 15.82
CA GLU A 73 -3.18 -6.42 15.32
C GLU A 73 -3.03 -6.33 13.79
N CYS A 74 -4.11 -6.10 13.05
CA CYS A 74 -4.10 -6.04 11.60
C CYS A 74 -4.42 -4.63 11.10
N VAL A 75 -3.91 -4.26 9.92
CA VAL A 75 -4.15 -2.92 9.36
C VAL A 75 -5.03 -3.01 8.13
N GLU A 76 -6.08 -2.21 8.10
CA GLU A 76 -6.93 -2.03 6.94
C GLU A 76 -6.76 -0.63 6.33
N PHE A 77 -6.91 -0.58 5.02
CA PHE A 77 -7.27 0.60 4.28
C PHE A 77 -8.78 0.79 4.41
N PHE A 78 -9.16 1.79 5.19
CA PHE A 78 -10.55 2.11 5.49
C PHE A 78 -11.02 3.25 4.58
N MET A 79 -12.25 3.12 4.08
CA MET A 79 -12.94 4.20 3.36
C MET A 79 -14.02 4.77 4.28
N PRO A 80 -13.68 5.70 5.20
CA PRO A 80 -14.71 6.41 5.93
C PRO A 80 -15.63 7.15 4.96
N LEU A 81 -16.83 7.46 5.44
CA LEU A 81 -17.82 8.31 4.76
C LEU A 81 -17.22 9.64 4.23
N GLU A 82 -16.09 10.06 4.79
CA GLU A 82 -15.34 11.27 4.41
C GLU A 82 -14.35 11.11 3.24
N LYS A 83 -14.26 9.94 2.58
CA LYS A 83 -13.43 9.69 1.38
C LYS A 83 -11.92 9.98 1.55
N SER A 84 -11.38 9.94 2.77
CA SER A 84 -9.99 10.31 3.05
C SER A 84 -8.98 9.17 2.83
N TYR A 85 -9.44 7.95 2.52
CA TYR A 85 -8.61 6.80 2.14
C TYR A 85 -7.46 6.53 3.13
N LYS A 86 -7.80 6.53 4.42
CA LYS A 86 -6.87 6.42 5.56
C LYS A 86 -6.78 4.99 6.08
N TRP A 87 -5.77 4.73 6.89
CA TRP A 87 -5.57 3.41 7.49
C TRP A 87 -6.07 3.37 8.93
N ASN A 88 -6.48 2.18 9.35
CA ASN A 88 -6.94 1.86 10.69
C ASN A 88 -6.26 0.55 11.11
N ASP A 89 -5.76 0.42 12.34
CA ASP A 89 -5.61 -0.92 12.89
C ASP A 89 -6.95 -1.41 13.42
N ILE A 90 -7.19 -2.71 13.28
CA ILE A 90 -8.45 -3.32 13.64
C ILE A 90 -8.22 -4.80 13.97
N ASN A 91 -9.16 -5.39 14.70
CA ASN A 91 -9.14 -6.81 15.01
C ASN A 91 -9.05 -7.65 13.74
N CYS A 92 -8.09 -8.58 13.71
CA CYS A 92 -7.83 -9.42 12.55
C CYS A 92 -9.00 -10.33 12.15
N GLY A 93 -9.98 -10.55 13.04
CA GLY A 93 -11.22 -11.26 12.75
C GLY A 93 -12.26 -10.45 11.97
N HIS A 94 -12.01 -9.16 11.73
CA HIS A 94 -12.88 -8.30 10.93
C HIS A 94 -13.01 -8.79 9.48
N LYS A 95 -14.19 -8.62 8.89
CA LYS A 95 -14.46 -9.02 7.51
C LYS A 95 -14.19 -7.87 6.57
N ALA A 96 -13.00 -7.85 5.97
CA ALA A 96 -12.61 -6.90 4.94
C ALA A 96 -12.16 -7.61 3.65
N GLY A 97 -12.14 -6.87 2.54
CA GLY A 97 -11.45 -7.30 1.33
C GLY A 97 -9.94 -7.30 1.53
N TYR A 98 -9.15 -7.60 0.50
CA TYR A 98 -7.68 -7.50 0.56
C TYR A 98 -7.11 -6.81 -0.67
N ILE A 99 -5.96 -6.17 -0.48
CA ILE A 99 -5.13 -5.63 -1.56
C ILE A 99 -3.89 -6.51 -1.72
N CYS A 100 -3.67 -7.02 -2.93
CA CYS A 100 -2.46 -7.73 -3.29
C CYS A 100 -1.51 -6.82 -4.09
N GLN A 101 -0.22 -6.86 -3.72
CA GLN A 101 0.83 -6.38 -4.60
C GLN A 101 1.10 -7.43 -5.67
N VAL A 102 0.84 -7.09 -6.93
CA VAL A 102 1.16 -7.94 -8.07
C VAL A 102 2.54 -7.56 -8.56
N ARG A 103 3.42 -8.56 -8.71
CA ARG A 103 4.67 -8.36 -9.44
C ARG A 103 4.31 -8.34 -10.92
N ASN A 104 4.43 -7.18 -11.55
CA ASN A 104 4.40 -7.14 -13.01
C ASN A 104 5.65 -7.90 -13.51
N GLU A 105 5.45 -8.86 -14.42
CA GLU A 105 6.55 -9.47 -15.16
C GLU A 105 7.20 -8.37 -16.00
N CYS A 106 8.44 -8.04 -15.66
CA CYS A 106 9.21 -7.05 -16.39
C CYS A 106 10.07 -7.80 -17.40
N TYR A 107 9.71 -7.66 -18.67
CA TYR A 107 10.49 -8.11 -19.82
C TYR A 107 11.53 -7.06 -20.21
#